data_AF-A0A4P5UI15-F1
#
_entry.id   AF-A0A4P5UI15-F1
#
_cell.length_a   1.000
_cell.length_b   1.000
_cell.length_c   1.000
_cell.angle_alpha   90.00
_cell.angle_beta   90.00
_cell.angle_gamma   90.00
#
_symmetry.space_group_name_H-M   'P 1'
#
loop_
_entity.id
_entity.type
_entity.pdbx_description
1 polymer ?
#
loop_
_entity_poly.entity_id
_entity_poly.type
_entity_poly.pdbx_seq_one_letter_code
_entity_poly.pdbx_strand_id
1 'polypeptide(L)'
;MTTITSAVIPSNPSYTPPSYFFPMDLGTYLLATVKGTQRRSSIEKLIAEGRVLHVEDWLAHSSLDNDTRELIGRFHPVFMGGEYLPDLNEGEVEIARIELASTTADVISVRATKHKSRIYYSVQDEYSTKFKVKPGWSKTPLTCGQIINLIETATDTKYGEQSLGLRSLDELYRLHDVGLDTCRSFVRITSAFYSELETCYEQAIEDWYQCCLEELLVDEKQ
;
A
#
# COMPACT_ATOMS: atom_id res chain seq x y z
N MET A 1 25.77 -4.14 -7.56
CA MET A 1 24.77 -3.92 -6.49
C MET A 1 24.85 -2.45 -6.13
N THR A 2 24.14 -1.62 -6.89
CA THR A 2 24.00 -0.20 -6.57
C THR A 2 23.09 -0.13 -5.35
N THR A 3 23.63 0.33 -4.23
CA THR A 3 22.89 0.43 -2.98
C THR A 3 21.88 1.55 -3.13
N ILE A 4 20.60 1.29 -2.89
CA ILE A 4 19.60 2.35 -2.78
C ILE A 4 20.07 3.29 -1.66
N THR A 5 20.41 4.53 -2.03
CA THR A 5 20.98 5.52 -1.11
C THR A 5 19.90 6.12 -0.20
N SER A 6 18.63 6.08 -0.63
CA SER A 6 17.50 6.65 0.10
C SER A 6 16.84 5.63 1.00
N ALA A 7 16.63 6.00 2.27
CA ALA A 7 15.92 5.18 3.24
C ALA A 7 14.55 5.82 3.54
N VAL A 8 13.54 4.98 3.73
CA VAL A 8 12.22 5.44 4.20
C VAL A 8 12.31 5.66 5.71
N ILE A 9 12.33 6.93 6.13
CA ILE A 9 12.52 7.31 7.53
C ILE A 9 11.29 8.06 8.04
N PRO A 10 10.54 7.50 9.01
CA PRO A 10 9.44 8.21 9.64
C PRO A 10 9.90 9.19 10.71
N SER A 11 9.12 10.25 10.95
CA SER A 11 9.38 11.21 12.04
C SER A 11 9.25 10.55 13.41
N ASN A 12 8.33 9.59 13.58
CA ASN A 12 8.25 8.77 14.78
C ASN A 12 8.32 7.26 14.47
N PRO A 13 9.52 6.66 14.35
CA PRO A 13 9.67 5.23 14.04
C PRO A 13 9.14 4.31 15.14
N SER A 14 8.98 4.83 16.36
CA SER A 14 8.49 4.09 17.52
C SER A 14 6.97 4.14 17.70
N TYR A 15 6.27 4.99 16.93
CA TYR A 15 4.81 5.08 16.97
C TYR A 15 4.20 3.71 16.69
N THR A 16 3.23 3.30 17.51
CA THR A 16 2.48 2.06 17.32
C THR A 16 0.99 2.36 17.56
N PRO A 17 0.09 1.90 16.66
CA PRO A 17 -1.34 2.08 16.89
C PRO A 17 -1.79 1.24 18.10
N PRO A 18 -2.79 1.69 18.87
CA PRO A 18 -3.27 0.94 20.04
C PRO A 18 -3.77 -0.47 19.70
N SER A 19 -4.42 -0.63 18.54
CA SER A 19 -4.95 -1.89 18.02
C SER A 19 -5.21 -1.75 16.51
N TYR A 20 -5.13 -2.85 15.77
CA TYR A 20 -5.69 -2.92 14.40
C TYR A 20 -7.14 -3.38 14.36
N PHE A 21 -7.64 -3.92 15.47
CA PHE A 21 -8.93 -4.62 15.56
C PHE A 21 -9.89 -3.84 16.45
N PHE A 22 -11.18 -4.10 16.31
CA PHE A 22 -12.25 -3.45 17.07
C PHE A 22 -11.97 -3.41 18.59
N PRO A 23 -12.37 -2.33 19.28
CA PRO A 23 -13.11 -1.16 18.76
C PRO A 23 -12.22 -0.18 17.97
N MET A 24 -12.76 0.38 16.88
CA MET A 24 -12.16 1.45 16.07
C MET A 24 -13.26 2.39 15.52
N ASP A 25 -12.88 3.57 15.03
CA ASP A 25 -13.84 4.48 14.39
C ASP A 25 -14.27 3.98 13.00
N LEU A 26 -15.42 4.49 12.53
CA LEU A 26 -16.01 4.06 11.26
C LEU A 26 -15.11 4.37 10.06
N GLY A 27 -14.42 5.51 10.07
CA GLY A 27 -13.53 5.90 8.96
C GLY A 27 -12.37 4.91 8.82
N THR A 28 -11.70 4.63 9.94
CA THR A 28 -10.64 3.62 9.99
C THR A 28 -11.15 2.24 9.58
N TYR A 29 -12.34 1.82 10.06
CA TYR A 29 -12.93 0.54 9.66
C TYR A 29 -13.17 0.45 8.15
N LEU A 30 -13.78 1.47 7.55
CA LEU A 30 -14.03 1.51 6.11
C LEU A 30 -12.71 1.49 5.32
N LEU A 31 -11.74 2.30 5.71
CA LEU A 31 -10.41 2.33 5.10
C LEU A 31 -9.55 1.10 5.44
N ALA A 32 -9.94 0.24 6.37
CA ALA A 32 -9.25 -1.02 6.63
C ALA A 32 -9.93 -2.22 5.94
N THR A 33 -11.14 -2.04 5.38
CA THR A 33 -11.96 -3.15 4.88
C THR A 33 -12.43 -3.02 3.44
N VAL A 34 -12.62 -1.80 2.94
CA VAL A 34 -13.03 -1.55 1.55
C VAL A 34 -11.83 -1.76 0.62
N LYS A 35 -11.95 -2.65 -0.36
CA LYS A 35 -10.84 -3.01 -1.26
C LYS A 35 -10.57 -1.99 -2.37
N GLY A 36 -11.62 -1.37 -2.92
CA GLY A 36 -11.53 -0.56 -4.15
C GLY A 36 -10.97 0.85 -3.95
N THR A 37 -9.93 1.21 -4.72
CA THR A 37 -9.24 2.51 -4.62
C THR A 37 -10.17 3.71 -4.79
N GLN A 38 -11.02 3.70 -5.83
CA GLN A 38 -11.92 4.83 -6.11
C GLN A 38 -13.03 4.98 -5.06
N ARG A 39 -13.53 3.85 -4.52
CA ARG A 39 -14.50 3.87 -3.42
C ARG A 39 -13.87 4.43 -2.15
N ARG A 40 -12.65 4.00 -1.83
CA ARG A 40 -11.87 4.54 -0.70
C ARG A 40 -11.61 6.03 -0.84
N SER A 41 -11.22 6.51 -2.01
CA SER A 41 -11.05 7.96 -2.25
C SER A 41 -12.33 8.76 -1.99
N SER A 42 -13.50 8.19 -2.33
CA SER A 42 -14.79 8.80 -2.01
C SER A 42 -15.07 8.81 -0.51
N ILE A 43 -14.71 7.74 0.21
CA ILE A 43 -14.82 7.63 1.66
C ILE A 43 -13.87 8.62 2.36
N GLU A 44 -12.63 8.75 1.90
CA GLU A 44 -11.64 9.71 2.43
C GLU A 44 -12.17 11.14 2.36
N LYS A 45 -12.80 11.52 1.22
CA LYS A 45 -13.45 12.83 1.08
C LYS A 45 -14.57 13.02 2.09
N LEU A 46 -15.43 12.02 2.28
CA LEU A 46 -16.50 12.08 3.28
C LEU A 46 -15.95 12.18 4.71
N ILE A 47 -14.85 11.49 5.02
CA ILE A 47 -14.18 11.60 6.33
C ILE A 47 -13.64 13.01 6.53
N ALA A 48 -12.94 13.57 5.53
CA ALA A 48 -12.39 14.93 5.59
C ALA A 48 -13.48 16.00 5.77
N GLU A 49 -14.66 15.79 5.20
CA GLU A 49 -15.83 16.67 5.34
C GLU A 49 -16.63 16.44 6.64
N GLY A 50 -16.25 15.46 7.49
CA GLY A 50 -17.02 15.10 8.69
C GLY A 50 -18.37 14.42 8.39
N ARG A 51 -18.51 13.86 7.19
CA ARG A 51 -19.75 13.28 6.63
C ARG A 51 -19.69 11.76 6.47
N VAL A 52 -18.76 11.07 7.13
CA VAL A 52 -18.60 9.60 7.04
C VAL A 52 -19.89 8.80 7.29
N LEU A 53 -20.82 9.32 8.12
CA LEU A 53 -22.13 8.70 8.36
C LEU A 53 -23.09 8.73 7.15
N HIS A 54 -22.74 9.46 6.09
CA HIS A 54 -23.49 9.55 4.84
C HIS A 54 -22.89 8.69 3.72
N VAL A 55 -21.95 7.80 4.04
CA VAL A 55 -21.42 6.84 3.07
C VAL A 55 -22.57 5.99 2.52
N GLU A 56 -22.68 5.89 1.20
CA GLU A 56 -23.67 5.04 0.57
C GLU A 56 -23.35 3.56 0.84
N ASP A 57 -24.38 2.72 0.96
CA ASP A 57 -24.23 1.33 1.40
C ASP A 57 -23.22 0.54 0.54
N TRP A 58 -23.32 0.65 -0.79
CA TRP A 58 -22.41 -0.03 -1.72
C TRP A 58 -20.95 0.47 -1.64
N LEU A 59 -20.72 1.73 -1.24
CA LEU A 59 -19.37 2.23 -0.99
C LEU A 59 -18.77 1.59 0.27
N ALA A 60 -19.61 1.29 1.26
CA ALA A 60 -19.20 0.73 2.54
C ALA A 60 -18.95 -0.79 2.51
N HIS A 61 -19.42 -1.51 1.48
CA HIS A 61 -19.18 -2.94 1.36
C HIS A 61 -17.68 -3.23 1.21
N SER A 62 -17.15 -4.23 1.92
CA SER A 62 -15.75 -4.63 1.78
C SER A 62 -15.42 -5.02 0.33
N SER A 63 -16.32 -5.77 -0.30
CA SER A 63 -16.22 -6.27 -1.66
C SER A 63 -17.50 -6.00 -2.45
N LEU A 64 -17.35 -5.76 -3.75
CA LEU A 64 -18.46 -5.72 -4.70
C LEU A 64 -18.74 -7.12 -5.26
N ASP A 65 -20.00 -7.36 -5.66
CA ASP A 65 -20.33 -8.50 -6.50
C ASP A 65 -19.74 -8.35 -7.91
N ASN A 66 -19.70 -9.46 -8.65
CA ASN A 66 -19.08 -9.48 -9.99
C ASN A 66 -19.75 -8.53 -10.98
N ASP A 67 -21.08 -8.44 -10.97
CA ASP A 67 -21.82 -7.64 -11.94
C ASP A 67 -21.56 -6.15 -11.69
N THR A 68 -21.63 -5.72 -10.43
CA THR A 68 -21.32 -4.33 -10.04
C THR A 68 -19.86 -3.98 -10.35
N ARG A 69 -18.91 -4.88 -10.03
CA ARG A 69 -17.49 -4.67 -10.32
C ARG A 69 -17.20 -4.54 -11.82
N GLU A 70 -17.77 -5.42 -12.64
CA GLU A 70 -17.62 -5.34 -14.10
C GLU A 70 -18.27 -4.07 -14.66
N LEU A 71 -19.43 -3.68 -14.13
CA LEU A 71 -20.13 -2.48 -14.56
C LEU A 71 -19.29 -1.21 -14.31
N ILE A 72 -18.72 -1.05 -13.11
CA ILE A 72 -17.90 0.13 -12.80
C ILE A 72 -16.60 0.16 -13.63
N GLY A 73 -15.99 -1.00 -13.86
CA GLY A 73 -14.77 -1.13 -14.66
C GLY A 73 -14.96 -0.75 -16.13
N ARG A 74 -16.17 -0.90 -16.68
CA ARG A 74 -16.49 -0.47 -18.06
C ARG A 74 -16.49 1.04 -18.26
N PHE A 75 -16.69 1.83 -17.20
CA PHE A 75 -16.61 3.29 -17.30
C PHE A 75 -15.17 3.76 -17.45
N HIS A 76 -14.26 3.23 -16.63
CA HIS A 76 -12.83 3.53 -16.71
C HIS A 76 -12.00 2.46 -15.97
N PRO A 77 -10.85 2.01 -16.51
CA PRO A 77 -9.99 1.01 -15.84
C PRO A 77 -9.56 1.36 -14.41
N VAL A 78 -9.44 2.66 -14.10
CA VAL A 78 -9.10 3.13 -12.74
C VAL A 78 -10.09 2.67 -11.66
N PHE A 79 -11.33 2.34 -12.01
CA PHE A 79 -12.33 1.80 -11.07
C PHE A 79 -12.10 0.32 -10.74
N MET A 80 -11.18 -0.36 -11.43
CA MET A 80 -10.83 -1.76 -11.17
C MET A 80 -9.84 -1.91 -10.01
N GLY A 81 -9.01 -0.89 -9.77
CA GLY A 81 -7.92 -0.93 -8.79
C GLY A 81 -8.39 -1.35 -7.40
N GLY A 82 -7.85 -2.47 -6.92
CA GLY A 82 -8.17 -3.09 -5.64
C GLY A 82 -9.45 -3.92 -5.63
N GLU A 83 -10.38 -3.77 -6.58
CA GLU A 83 -11.65 -4.53 -6.58
C GLU A 83 -11.45 -6.03 -6.85
N TYR A 84 -10.28 -6.40 -7.37
CA TYR A 84 -9.88 -7.79 -7.63
C TYR A 84 -9.01 -8.38 -6.52
N LEU A 85 -8.69 -7.62 -5.47
CA LEU A 85 -8.02 -8.18 -4.29
C LEU A 85 -8.86 -9.33 -3.70
N PRO A 86 -8.23 -10.39 -3.17
CA PRO A 86 -8.93 -11.41 -2.41
C PRO A 86 -9.74 -10.80 -1.27
N ASP A 87 -10.89 -11.40 -0.95
CA ASP A 87 -11.69 -10.95 0.19
C ASP A 87 -10.90 -11.06 1.50
N LEU A 88 -11.26 -10.23 2.47
CA LEU A 88 -10.69 -10.31 3.81
C LEU A 88 -11.21 -11.56 4.51
N ASN A 89 -10.30 -12.27 5.18
CA ASN A 89 -10.71 -13.33 6.11
C ASN A 89 -11.43 -12.75 7.32
N GLU A 90 -12.13 -13.59 8.09
CA GLU A 90 -12.79 -13.17 9.32
C GLU A 90 -11.78 -12.54 10.30
N GLY A 91 -12.01 -11.27 10.65
CA GLY A 91 -11.13 -10.51 11.55
C GLY A 91 -9.80 -10.08 10.93
N GLU A 92 -9.62 -10.24 9.62
CA GLU A 92 -8.51 -9.66 8.85
C GLU A 92 -8.82 -8.20 8.51
N VAL A 93 -7.79 -7.35 8.52
CA VAL A 93 -7.86 -5.94 8.13
C VAL A 93 -6.65 -5.55 7.29
N GLU A 94 -6.84 -4.63 6.35
CA GLU A 94 -5.74 -3.95 5.65
C GLU A 94 -5.08 -2.92 6.58
N ILE A 95 -3.77 -3.05 6.80
CA ILE A 95 -2.99 -2.16 7.67
C ILE A 95 -2.07 -1.22 6.90
N ALA A 96 -1.74 -1.54 5.65
CA ALA A 96 -1.08 -0.63 4.73
C ALA A 96 -1.45 -1.02 3.30
N ARG A 97 -1.43 -0.04 2.40
CA ARG A 97 -1.85 -0.19 1.01
C ARG A 97 -0.79 0.42 0.11
N ILE A 98 -0.50 -0.25 -0.98
CA ILE A 98 0.42 0.19 -2.02
C ILE A 98 -0.39 0.26 -3.31
N GLU A 99 -0.57 1.46 -3.83
CA GLU A 99 -1.30 1.74 -5.06
C GLU A 99 -0.29 2.01 -6.16
N LEU A 100 -0.43 1.29 -7.29
CA LEU A 100 0.43 1.43 -8.45
C LEU A 100 -0.28 2.28 -9.51
N ALA A 101 0.43 3.25 -10.09
CA ALA A 101 -0.05 4.04 -11.23
C ALA A 101 0.03 3.23 -12.54
N SER A 102 -0.43 1.97 -12.53
CA SER A 102 -0.55 1.11 -13.69
C SER A 102 -1.87 1.35 -14.44
N THR A 103 -2.00 0.78 -15.65
CA THR A 103 -3.23 0.91 -16.45
C THR A 103 -4.48 0.44 -15.71
N THR A 104 -4.37 -0.61 -14.91
CA THR A 104 -5.45 -1.20 -14.10
C THR A 104 -5.51 -0.65 -12.69
N ALA A 105 -4.62 0.29 -12.33
CA ALA A 105 -4.46 0.83 -10.99
C ALA A 105 -4.27 -0.29 -9.93
N ASP A 106 -3.37 -1.23 -10.23
CA ASP A 106 -3.14 -2.43 -9.40
C ASP A 106 -2.84 -2.05 -7.95
N VAL A 107 -3.29 -2.90 -7.03
CA VAL A 107 -3.14 -2.68 -5.60
C VAL A 107 -2.47 -3.87 -4.92
N ILE A 108 -1.56 -3.56 -3.99
CA ILE A 108 -0.96 -4.51 -3.06
C ILE A 108 -1.38 -4.13 -1.64
N SER A 109 -1.97 -5.08 -0.93
CA SER A 109 -2.57 -4.93 0.38
C SER A 109 -1.73 -5.64 1.44
N VAL A 110 -1.23 -4.89 2.43
CA VAL A 110 -0.59 -5.45 3.63
C VAL A 110 -1.67 -5.65 4.68
N ARG A 111 -1.84 -6.88 5.16
CA ARG A 111 -2.94 -7.27 6.04
C ARG A 111 -2.47 -7.78 7.38
N ALA A 112 -3.32 -7.61 8.39
CA ALA A 112 -3.15 -8.16 9.72
C ALA A 112 -4.37 -9.02 10.09
N THR A 113 -4.10 -10.21 10.64
CA THR A 113 -5.14 -11.08 11.21
C THR A 113 -4.79 -11.42 12.65
N LYS A 114 -5.75 -11.28 13.57
CA LYS A 114 -5.59 -11.70 14.95
C LYS A 114 -5.94 -13.16 15.10
N HIS A 115 -5.01 -13.96 15.62
CA HIS A 115 -5.30 -15.32 16.04
C HIS A 115 -4.71 -15.58 17.42
N LYS A 116 -5.60 -15.85 18.39
CA LYS A 116 -5.28 -15.96 19.82
C LYS A 116 -4.55 -14.71 20.32
N SER A 117 -3.31 -14.85 20.77
CA SER A 117 -2.47 -13.78 21.33
C SER A 117 -1.44 -13.22 20.34
N ARG A 118 -1.61 -13.49 19.03
CA ARG A 118 -0.69 -13.07 17.98
C ARG A 118 -1.44 -12.36 16.85
N ILE A 119 -0.74 -11.42 16.25
CA ILE A 119 -1.11 -10.73 15.02
C ILE A 119 -0.23 -11.32 13.93
N TYR A 120 -0.83 -11.88 12.90
CA TYR A 120 -0.15 -12.44 11.74
C TYR A 120 -0.22 -11.45 10.59
N TYR A 121 0.85 -11.36 9.80
CA TYR A 121 0.95 -10.45 8.68
C TYR A 121 1.03 -11.21 7.36
N SER A 122 0.38 -10.66 6.35
CA SER A 122 0.43 -11.15 4.97
C SER A 122 0.39 -9.99 4.00
N VAL A 123 0.87 -10.23 2.78
CA VAL A 123 0.68 -9.32 1.65
C VAL A 123 -0.14 -10.05 0.60
N GLN A 124 -1.13 -9.37 0.04
CA GLN A 124 -2.00 -9.86 -1.03
C GLN A 124 -2.00 -8.86 -2.18
N ASP A 125 -1.99 -9.37 -3.41
CA ASP A 125 -2.21 -8.59 -4.62
C ASP A 125 -3.42 -9.17 -5.40
N GLU A 126 -3.71 -8.60 -6.56
CA GLU A 126 -4.79 -9.05 -7.44
C GLU A 126 -4.43 -10.32 -8.23
N TYR A 127 -3.15 -10.71 -8.23
CA TYR A 127 -2.60 -11.80 -9.05
C TYR A 127 -2.31 -13.07 -8.25
N SER A 128 -2.73 -13.14 -6.98
CA SER A 128 -2.48 -14.27 -6.07
C SER A 128 -1.00 -14.57 -5.89
N THR A 129 -0.16 -13.53 -5.92
CA THR A 129 1.28 -13.64 -5.67
C THR A 129 1.52 -14.03 -4.22
N LYS A 130 2.44 -14.99 -4.02
CA LYS A 130 2.80 -15.44 -2.68
C LYS A 130 3.99 -14.64 -2.18
N PHE A 131 3.76 -13.74 -1.22
CA PHE A 131 4.81 -12.93 -0.61
C PHE A 131 5.36 -13.55 0.67
N LYS A 132 6.68 -13.40 0.89
CA LYS A 132 7.34 -13.58 2.18
C LYS A 132 7.44 -12.22 2.86
N VAL A 133 7.05 -12.16 4.13
CA VAL A 133 7.10 -10.93 4.94
C VAL A 133 7.91 -11.13 6.22
N LYS A 134 8.55 -10.07 6.70
CA LYS A 134 9.29 -10.05 7.96
C LYS A 134 9.00 -8.77 8.76
N PRO A 135 8.49 -8.86 10.00
CA PRO A 135 8.11 -10.09 10.71
C PRO A 135 6.84 -10.72 10.12
N GLY A 136 6.70 -12.05 10.22
CA GLY A 136 5.46 -12.74 9.84
C GLY A 136 4.37 -12.67 10.90
N TRP A 137 4.72 -12.29 12.15
CA TRP A 137 3.78 -12.08 13.24
C TRP A 137 4.40 -11.25 14.37
N SER A 138 3.55 -10.72 15.26
CA SER A 138 3.95 -10.08 16.52
C SER A 138 2.88 -10.26 17.60
N LYS A 139 3.16 -9.84 18.85
CA LYS A 139 2.17 -9.86 19.96
C LYS A 139 1.31 -8.59 20.03
N THR A 140 1.87 -7.48 19.58
CA THR A 140 1.26 -6.15 19.55
C THR A 140 1.37 -5.58 18.14
N PRO A 141 0.59 -4.57 17.77
CA PRO A 141 0.76 -3.88 16.49
C PRO A 141 2.22 -3.48 16.22
N LEU A 142 2.61 -3.46 14.95
CA LEU A 142 3.93 -3.03 14.54
C LEU A 142 4.15 -1.55 14.89
N THR A 143 5.39 -1.16 15.13
CA THR A 143 5.74 0.25 15.08
C THR A 143 5.78 0.77 13.64
N CYS A 144 5.77 2.09 13.44
CA CYS A 144 5.90 2.72 12.12
C CYS A 144 7.17 2.21 11.38
N GLY A 145 8.31 2.16 12.07
CA GLY A 145 9.54 1.60 11.51
C GLY A 145 9.43 0.10 11.18
N GLN A 146 8.67 -0.67 11.96
CA GLN A 146 8.48 -2.10 11.70
C GLN A 146 7.56 -2.39 10.51
N ILE A 147 6.51 -1.59 10.29
CA ILE A 147 5.67 -1.74 9.08
C ILE A 147 6.43 -1.31 7.82
N ILE A 148 7.22 -0.24 7.89
CA ILE A 148 8.13 0.16 6.81
C ILE A 148 9.11 -0.98 6.50
N ASN A 149 9.79 -1.52 7.52
CA ASN A 149 10.68 -2.66 7.32
C ASN A 149 9.96 -3.88 6.74
N LEU A 150 8.71 -4.13 7.14
CA LEU A 150 7.92 -5.23 6.58
C LEU A 150 7.70 -5.04 5.07
N ILE A 151 7.32 -3.83 4.65
CA ILE A 151 7.11 -3.50 3.23
C ILE A 151 8.44 -3.61 2.48
N GLU A 152 9.49 -2.93 2.93
CA GLU A 152 10.79 -2.87 2.24
C GLU A 152 11.52 -4.23 2.16
N THR A 153 11.18 -5.18 3.03
CA THR A 153 11.76 -6.53 3.03
C THR A 153 10.83 -7.60 2.48
N ALA A 154 9.59 -7.24 2.11
CA ALA A 154 8.66 -8.16 1.48
C ALA A 154 9.12 -8.49 0.06
N THR A 155 9.09 -9.77 -0.29
CA THR A 155 9.43 -10.24 -1.63
C THR A 155 8.51 -11.36 -2.09
N ASP A 156 8.28 -11.46 -3.40
CA ASP A 156 7.57 -12.60 -3.96
C ASP A 156 8.37 -13.90 -3.79
N THR A 157 7.67 -15.03 -3.65
CA THR A 157 8.30 -16.35 -3.48
C THR A 157 8.45 -17.11 -4.78
N LYS A 158 7.80 -16.66 -5.85
CA LYS A 158 7.72 -17.39 -7.11
C LYS A 158 8.99 -17.16 -7.93
N TYR A 159 9.54 -15.95 -7.89
CA TYR A 159 10.81 -15.61 -8.53
C TYR A 159 11.83 -15.00 -7.56
N GLY A 160 11.41 -14.45 -6.41
CA GLY A 160 12.31 -13.78 -5.48
C GLY A 160 12.80 -12.43 -6.00
N GLU A 161 12.10 -11.90 -7.00
CA GLU A 161 12.52 -10.79 -7.87
C GLU A 161 11.65 -9.55 -7.68
N GLN A 162 10.41 -9.68 -7.16
CA GLN A 162 9.56 -8.52 -6.92
C GLN A 162 9.71 -8.04 -5.49
N SER A 163 10.30 -6.85 -5.33
CA SER A 163 10.27 -6.09 -4.08
C SER A 163 9.01 -5.25 -3.98
N LEU A 164 8.72 -4.71 -2.79
CA LEU A 164 7.70 -3.68 -2.58
C LEU A 164 8.36 -2.35 -2.19
N GLY A 165 7.54 -1.31 -2.02
CA GLY A 165 8.01 -0.04 -1.47
C GLY A 165 9.01 0.66 -2.39
N LEU A 166 9.99 1.34 -1.82
CA LEU A 166 10.98 2.11 -2.56
C LEU A 166 11.85 1.21 -3.46
N ARG A 167 12.14 -0.01 -3.00
CA ARG A 167 12.90 -1.00 -3.77
C ARG A 167 12.24 -1.38 -5.08
N SER A 168 10.92 -1.54 -5.09
CA SER A 168 10.17 -1.86 -6.32
C SER A 168 10.34 -0.78 -7.39
N LEU A 169 10.42 0.47 -6.95
CA LEU A 169 10.53 1.63 -7.81
C LEU A 169 11.96 1.80 -8.35
N ASP A 170 12.98 1.52 -7.54
CA ASP A 170 14.38 1.44 -8.00
C ASP A 170 14.59 0.30 -9.01
N GLU A 171 13.96 -0.87 -8.77
CA GLU A 171 13.99 -2.01 -9.70
C GLU A 171 13.32 -1.64 -11.05
N LEU A 172 12.18 -0.95 -11.05
CA LEU A 172 11.54 -0.46 -12.27
C LEU A 172 12.44 0.47 -13.09
N TYR A 173 13.10 1.42 -12.43
CA TYR A 173 14.00 2.34 -13.10
C TYR A 173 15.25 1.62 -13.65
N ARG A 174 15.95 0.86 -12.80
CA ARG A 174 17.29 0.35 -13.13
C ARG A 174 17.29 -0.97 -13.89
N LEU A 175 16.25 -1.79 -13.74
CA LEU A 175 16.19 -3.14 -14.33
C LEU A 175 15.14 -3.25 -15.44
N HIS A 176 14.13 -2.37 -15.45
CA HIS A 176 13.03 -2.42 -16.40
C HIS A 176 12.93 -1.20 -17.33
N ASP A 177 13.93 -0.32 -17.31
CA ASP A 177 14.07 0.84 -18.21
C ASP A 177 12.83 1.76 -18.21
N VAL A 178 12.16 1.85 -17.04
CA VAL A 178 11.05 2.77 -16.85
C VAL A 178 11.61 4.16 -16.62
N GLY A 179 11.12 5.16 -17.36
CA GLY A 179 11.60 6.53 -17.26
C GLY A 179 11.50 7.10 -15.84
N LEU A 180 12.54 7.84 -15.41
CA LEU A 180 12.69 8.35 -14.04
C LEU A 180 11.46 9.18 -13.57
N ASP A 181 10.93 10.05 -14.43
CA ASP A 181 9.71 10.84 -14.14
C ASP A 181 8.47 9.95 -13.93
N THR A 182 8.39 8.84 -14.66
CA THR A 182 7.28 7.89 -14.50
C THR A 182 7.39 7.19 -13.15
N CYS A 183 8.59 6.75 -12.76
CA CYS A 183 8.83 6.11 -11.47
C CYS A 183 8.45 7.02 -10.29
N ARG A 184 8.77 8.32 -10.35
CA ARG A 184 8.52 9.29 -9.26
C ARG A 184 7.07 9.32 -8.76
N SER A 185 6.09 9.06 -9.63
CA SER A 185 4.66 9.06 -9.28
C SER A 185 4.02 7.67 -9.35
N PHE A 186 4.83 6.63 -9.55
CA PHE A 186 4.33 5.29 -9.83
C PHE A 186 3.74 4.60 -8.60
N VAL A 187 4.26 4.88 -7.41
CA VAL A 187 3.86 4.20 -6.17
C VAL A 187 3.34 5.22 -5.18
N ARG A 188 2.17 4.93 -4.60
CA ARG A 188 1.61 5.64 -3.45
C ARG A 188 1.34 4.64 -2.32
N ILE A 189 1.79 4.95 -1.10
CA ILE A 189 1.68 4.03 0.04
C ILE A 189 0.94 4.70 1.18
N THR A 190 -0.15 4.11 1.64
CA THR A 190 -1.03 4.71 2.65
C THR A 190 -1.39 3.74 3.76
N SER A 191 -1.93 4.27 4.86
CA SER A 191 -2.45 3.46 5.95
C SER A 191 -3.50 4.23 6.77
N ALA A 192 -4.57 3.54 7.15
CA ALA A 192 -5.53 4.06 8.13
C ALA A 192 -4.98 4.06 9.58
N PHE A 193 -3.89 3.32 9.84
CA PHE A 193 -3.32 3.14 11.18
C PHE A 193 -1.99 3.88 11.38
N TYR A 194 -1.31 4.26 10.29
CA TYR A 194 -0.02 4.95 10.30
C TYR A 194 -0.12 6.22 9.47
N SER A 195 -0.56 7.32 10.09
CA SER A 195 -0.81 8.59 9.39
C SER A 195 0.43 9.19 8.71
N GLU A 196 1.63 8.90 9.22
CA GLU A 196 2.88 9.39 8.63
C GLU A 196 3.31 8.58 7.40
N LEU A 197 2.78 7.37 7.19
CA LEU A 197 3.32 6.40 6.23
C LEU A 197 3.41 6.99 4.81
N GLU A 198 2.36 7.67 4.37
CA GLU A 198 2.30 8.32 3.06
C GLU A 198 3.40 9.37 2.89
N THR A 199 3.44 10.35 3.79
CA THR A 199 4.42 11.44 3.73
C THR A 199 5.87 10.92 3.82
N CYS A 200 6.12 9.85 4.59
CA CYS A 200 7.46 9.25 4.65
C CYS A 200 7.89 8.63 3.32
N TYR A 201 6.98 7.97 2.62
CA TYR A 201 7.27 7.41 1.30
C TYR A 201 7.38 8.49 0.24
N GLU A 202 6.52 9.51 0.26
CA GLU A 202 6.63 10.66 -0.65
C GLU A 202 8.00 11.33 -0.55
N GLN A 203 8.48 11.59 0.68
CA GLN A 203 9.81 12.16 0.88
C GLN A 203 10.91 11.22 0.39
N ALA A 204 10.83 9.92 0.71
CA ALA A 204 11.85 8.96 0.31
C ALA A 204 11.92 8.76 -1.22
N ILE A 205 10.77 8.81 -1.90
CA ILE A 205 10.68 8.76 -3.36
C ILE A 205 11.28 10.03 -3.97
N GLU A 206 11.03 11.20 -3.38
CA GLU A 206 11.63 12.46 -3.84
C GLU A 206 13.15 12.44 -3.67
N ASP A 207 13.65 12.02 -2.51
CA ASP A 207 15.09 11.92 -2.27
C ASP A 207 15.76 10.95 -3.24
N TRP A 208 15.13 9.78 -3.47
CA TRP A 208 15.56 8.81 -4.48
C TRP A 208 15.59 9.40 -5.89
N TYR A 209 14.55 10.16 -6.26
CA TYR A 209 14.42 10.79 -7.58
C TYR A 209 15.56 11.80 -7.81
N GLN A 210 15.83 12.66 -6.81
CA GLN A 210 16.92 13.63 -6.90
C GLN A 210 18.28 12.93 -7.03
N CYS A 211 18.54 11.87 -6.25
CA CYS A 211 19.77 11.09 -6.40
C CYS A 211 19.93 10.50 -7.81
N CYS A 212 18.87 9.91 -8.37
CA CYS A 212 18.93 9.34 -9.72
C CYS A 212 19.09 10.41 -10.81
N LEU A 213 18.48 11.58 -10.62
CA LEU A 213 18.61 12.71 -11.54
C LEU A 213 20.06 13.25 -11.55
N GLU A 214 20.68 13.37 -10.37
CA GLU A 214 22.08 13.77 -10.26
C GLU A 214 23.01 12.78 -10.95
N GLU A 215 22.78 11.47 -10.79
CA GLU A 215 23.53 10.40 -11.49
C GLU A 215 23.45 10.59 -13.02
N LEU A 216 22.24 10.75 -13.56
CA LEU A 216 22.03 10.96 -15.00
C LEU A 216 22.76 12.19 -15.56
N LEU A 217 22.71 13.32 -14.82
CA LEU A 217 23.36 14.56 -15.24
C LEU A 217 24.89 14.51 -15.17
N VAL A 218 25.47 13.58 -14.40
CA VAL A 218 26.92 13.32 -14.38
C VAL A 218 27.32 12.47 -15.59
N ASP A 219 26.54 11.45 -15.92
CA ASP A 219 26.80 10.57 -17.05
C ASP A 219 26.69 11.29 -18.41
N GLU A 220 25.78 12.26 -18.55
CA GLU A 220 25.66 13.10 -19.76
C GLU A 220 26.86 14.05 -19.98
N LYS A 221 27.68 14.30 -18.95
CA LYS A 221 28.83 15.21 -19.01
C LYS A 221 30.17 14.51 -19.28
N GLN A 222 30.20 13.19 -19.36
CA GLN A 222 31.38 12.37 -19.68
C GLN A 222 31.38 11.93 -21.15
#